data_AF-C7ZAZ9-F1
#
_entry.id   AF-C7ZAZ9-F1
#
_cell.length_a   1.000
_cell.length_b   1.000
_cell.length_c   1.000
_cell.angle_alpha   90.00
_cell.angle_beta   90.00
_cell.angle_gamma   90.00
#
_symmetry.space_group_name_H-M   'P 1'
#
loop_
_entity.id
_entity.type
_entity.pdbx_description
1 polymer ?
#
loop_
_entity_poly.entity_id
_entity_poly.type
_entity_poly.pdbx_seq_one_letter_code
_entity_poly.pdbx_strand_id
1 'polypeptide(L)'
;MMTMASIIPPSRPSAPCTLLSMPLEIRQHIFRLCTPQNLCFNCSWPFDSQNRPDDWRNAVALDDDAGIVESWDSSSSDPEEDTDSEPPYEPCGLDDYCHESQRHRPQGLTSGPSAFPGLLLVCRQITDEVTPMLYGGNTFIFNDQHDARFDTLFGLGLGAEKRIRKMILVLRPSGTTQGSPLDSDIWDKILSNVLILGIIVPMWGPGYRDEFGAIYSSEGMGKWTAWLTSILQYLDRALPKTTKVVVDTNKEETTDQLVKKEMFGRCVFQRLRAGDSIFRRGEFAIKTRRSDESDHDDYDYDDYPTSCRDIIDDCDYCLYYSD
;
A
#
# COMPACT_ATOMS: atom_id res chain seq x y z
N MET A 1 55.15 -49.89 -15.38
CA MET A 1 54.44 -48.97 -14.47
C MET A 1 54.79 -47.54 -14.89
N MET A 2 53.91 -46.91 -15.68
CA MET A 2 54.01 -45.49 -16.03
C MET A 2 52.85 -44.78 -15.34
N THR A 3 53.16 -43.94 -14.37
CA THR A 3 52.21 -43.16 -13.59
C THR A 3 51.82 -41.93 -14.42
N MET A 4 50.59 -41.89 -14.93
CA MET A 4 50.07 -40.69 -15.59
C MET A 4 49.70 -39.65 -14.53
N ALA A 5 50.40 -38.52 -14.55
CA ALA A 5 50.07 -37.36 -13.73
C ALA A 5 48.83 -36.68 -14.31
N SER A 6 47.73 -36.73 -13.56
CA SER A 6 46.50 -36.01 -13.88
C SER A 6 46.74 -34.50 -13.72
N ILE A 7 46.72 -33.78 -14.84
CA ILE A 7 46.82 -32.32 -14.88
C ILE A 7 45.43 -31.78 -14.52
N ILE A 8 45.24 -31.43 -13.25
CA ILE A 8 44.05 -30.70 -12.79
C ILE A 8 44.19 -29.26 -13.33
N PRO A 9 43.25 -28.77 -14.16
CA PRO A 9 43.30 -27.38 -14.61
C PRO A 9 43.17 -26.44 -13.40
N PRO A 10 43.97 -25.36 -13.32
CA PRO A 10 43.86 -24.41 -12.23
C PRO A 10 42.46 -23.83 -12.21
N SER A 11 41.78 -23.95 -11.07
CA SER A 11 40.49 -23.33 -10.81
C SER A 11 40.62 -21.83 -11.08
N ARG A 12 39.86 -21.33 -12.06
CA ARG A 12 39.78 -19.89 -12.33
C ARG A 12 39.40 -19.20 -11.01
N PRO A 13 40.16 -18.20 -10.53
CA PRO A 13 39.71 -17.41 -9.40
C PRO A 13 38.36 -16.80 -9.79
N SER A 14 37.31 -17.09 -9.01
CA SER A 14 36.00 -16.48 -9.19
C SER A 14 36.22 -14.97 -9.24
N ALA A 15 35.83 -14.34 -10.34
CA ALA A 15 35.95 -12.89 -10.48
C ALA A 15 35.35 -12.24 -9.22
N PRO A 16 36.08 -11.36 -8.52
CA PRO A 16 35.57 -10.74 -7.31
C PRO A 16 34.24 -10.07 -7.65
N CYS A 17 33.23 -10.27 -6.78
CA CYS A 17 31.90 -9.68 -6.94
C CYS A 17 32.05 -8.16 -7.10
N THR A 18 31.95 -7.68 -8.34
CA THR A 18 32.41 -6.35 -8.76
C THR A 18 31.61 -5.22 -8.12
N LEU A 19 30.39 -5.52 -7.65
CA LEU A 19 29.54 -4.55 -6.98
C LEU A 19 30.07 -4.21 -5.59
N LEU A 20 30.40 -5.20 -4.75
CA LEU A 20 30.79 -4.96 -3.35
C LEU A 20 32.21 -4.39 -3.20
N SER A 21 33.03 -4.48 -4.24
CA SER A 21 34.35 -3.84 -4.28
C SER A 21 34.30 -2.36 -4.63
N MET A 22 33.14 -1.82 -5.05
CA MET A 22 32.98 -0.39 -5.31
C MET A 22 32.91 0.43 -4.01
N PRO A 23 33.35 1.70 -4.03
CA PRO A 23 33.13 2.62 -2.92
C PRO A 23 31.66 2.70 -2.50
N LEU A 24 31.40 2.89 -1.21
CA LEU A 24 30.05 2.93 -0.65
C LEU A 24 29.15 3.95 -1.38
N GLU A 25 29.69 5.11 -1.72
CA GLU A 25 28.96 6.20 -2.36
C GLU A 25 28.44 5.80 -3.75
N ILE A 26 29.24 5.06 -4.52
CA ILE A 26 28.86 4.56 -5.84
C ILE A 26 27.79 3.48 -5.70
N ARG A 27 27.96 2.56 -4.75
CA ARG A 27 26.97 1.51 -4.46
C ARG A 27 25.64 2.11 -4.03
N GLN A 28 25.66 3.10 -3.15
CA GLN A 28 24.47 3.82 -2.74
C GLN A 28 23.79 4.55 -3.90
N HIS A 29 24.55 5.12 -4.83
CA HIS A 29 23.97 5.74 -6.02
C HIS A 29 23.27 4.71 -6.90
N ILE A 30 23.90 3.55 -7.15
CA ILE A 30 23.29 2.42 -7.86
C ILE A 30 22.03 1.95 -7.12
N PHE A 31 22.10 1.78 -5.81
CA PHE A 31 20.96 1.36 -5.01
C PHE A 31 19.81 2.35 -5.07
N ARG A 32 20.04 3.67 -5.10
CA ARG A 32 18.95 4.64 -5.27
C ARG A 32 18.26 4.52 -6.63
N LEU A 33 18.96 4.08 -7.67
CA LEU A 33 18.37 3.82 -8.99
C LEU A 33 17.55 2.52 -9.00
N CYS A 34 17.94 1.53 -8.19
CA CYS A 34 17.27 0.23 -8.11
C CYS A 34 16.21 0.14 -6.99
N THR A 35 16.29 1.01 -6.00
CA THR A 35 15.41 1.07 -4.84
C THR A 35 14.34 2.08 -5.13
N PRO A 36 13.07 1.70 -5.05
CA PRO A 36 12.01 2.67 -5.20
C PRO A 36 12.11 3.75 -4.12
N GLN A 37 12.04 5.01 -4.53
CA GLN A 37 12.12 6.17 -3.65
C GLN A 37 10.83 6.97 -3.74
N ASN A 38 10.47 7.59 -2.62
CA ASN A 38 9.24 8.36 -2.49
C ASN A 38 8.01 7.58 -2.92
N LEU A 39 7.95 6.24 -2.73
CA LEU A 39 6.76 5.44 -2.95
C LEU A 39 5.81 5.46 -1.74
N CYS A 40 4.57 5.03 -1.98
CA CYS A 40 3.64 4.68 -0.94
C CYS A 40 3.45 3.16 -0.86
N PHE A 41 3.56 2.59 0.34
CA PHE A 41 3.33 1.18 0.61
C PHE A 41 2.16 1.01 1.57
N ASN A 42 1.12 0.29 1.15
CA ASN A 42 0.02 -0.11 2.02
C ASN A 42 0.38 -1.38 2.79
N CYS A 43 0.61 -1.24 4.08
CA CYS A 43 1.05 -2.29 4.99
C CYS A 43 0.03 -3.42 5.20
N SER A 44 -1.23 -3.23 4.81
CA SER A 44 -2.25 -4.29 4.86
C SER A 44 -2.16 -5.25 3.66
N TRP A 45 -1.42 -4.88 2.60
CA TRP A 45 -1.33 -5.66 1.36
C TRP A 45 0.03 -6.37 1.25
N PRO A 46 0.11 -7.52 0.56
CA PRO A 46 1.39 -8.17 0.26
C PRO A 46 2.32 -7.23 -0.51
N PHE A 47 3.58 -7.08 -0.06
CA PHE A 47 4.56 -6.14 -0.65
C PHE A 47 4.84 -6.39 -2.12
N ASP A 48 4.84 -7.65 -2.53
CA ASP A 48 5.08 -8.10 -3.89
C ASP A 48 4.00 -7.62 -4.87
N SER A 49 2.77 -7.37 -4.40
CA SER A 49 1.63 -6.92 -5.21
C SER A 49 1.53 -5.40 -5.36
N GLN A 50 2.28 -4.65 -4.56
CA GLN A 50 2.17 -3.19 -4.49
C GLN A 50 3.03 -2.49 -5.55
N ASN A 51 2.58 -1.32 -6.01
CA ASN A 51 3.30 -0.49 -7.00
C ASN A 51 3.55 -1.17 -8.36
N ARG A 52 2.83 -2.27 -8.65
CA ARG A 52 2.72 -2.86 -9.99
C ARG A 52 1.81 -1.99 -10.87
N PRO A 53 2.06 -1.90 -12.18
CA PRO A 53 1.15 -1.23 -13.09
C PRO A 53 -0.20 -1.96 -13.12
N ASP A 54 -1.29 -1.21 -13.28
CA ASP A 54 -2.66 -1.76 -13.29
C ASP A 54 -2.86 -2.81 -14.40
N ASP A 55 -2.17 -2.64 -15.53
CA ASP A 55 -2.16 -3.54 -16.69
C ASP A 55 -1.78 -4.99 -16.31
N TRP A 56 -1.01 -5.17 -15.23
CA TRP A 56 -0.58 -6.48 -14.75
C TRP A 56 -1.72 -7.27 -14.08
N ARG A 57 -2.65 -6.59 -13.41
CA ARG A 57 -3.78 -7.27 -12.75
C ARG A 57 -4.75 -7.85 -13.77
N ASN A 58 -4.90 -7.16 -14.91
CA ASN A 58 -5.78 -7.58 -15.98
C ASN A 58 -5.12 -8.60 -16.93
N ALA A 59 -3.80 -8.58 -17.09
CA ALA A 59 -3.09 -9.54 -17.94
C ALA A 59 -3.21 -11.00 -17.50
N VAL A 60 -3.48 -11.27 -16.21
CA VAL A 60 -3.73 -12.64 -15.72
C VAL A 60 -5.17 -13.10 -16.00
N ALA A 61 -6.07 -12.18 -16.37
CA ALA A 61 -7.49 -12.47 -16.59
C ALA A 61 -7.88 -12.47 -18.09
N LEU A 62 -6.94 -12.28 -19.02
CA LEU A 62 -7.23 -12.06 -20.44
C LEU A 62 -6.93 -13.23 -21.38
N ASP A 63 -6.67 -14.44 -20.88
CA ASP A 63 -6.47 -15.60 -21.76
C ASP A 63 -7.74 -16.40 -22.09
N ASP A 64 -8.93 -16.01 -21.58
CA ASP A 64 -10.14 -16.85 -21.73
C ASP A 64 -11.37 -16.23 -22.42
N ASP A 65 -11.33 -14.99 -22.96
CA ASP A 65 -12.52 -14.49 -23.68
C ASP A 65 -12.22 -13.59 -24.88
N ALA A 66 -12.05 -14.23 -26.03
CA ALA A 66 -12.11 -13.58 -27.34
C ALA A 66 -13.56 -13.61 -27.85
N GLY A 67 -14.38 -12.64 -27.44
CA GLY A 67 -15.79 -12.60 -27.81
C GLY A 67 -16.41 -11.19 -27.86
N ILE A 68 -16.47 -10.63 -29.08
CA ILE A 68 -17.45 -9.63 -29.55
C ILE A 68 -17.31 -8.20 -28.99
N VAL A 69 -16.76 -7.33 -29.84
CA VAL A 69 -16.81 -5.87 -29.70
C VAL A 69 -18.12 -5.38 -30.33
N GLU A 70 -19.11 -5.01 -29.51
CA GLU A 70 -20.21 -4.17 -29.98
C GLU A 70 -19.98 -2.70 -29.61
N SER A 71 -20.02 -1.87 -30.63
CA SER A 71 -19.82 -0.42 -30.62
C SER A 71 -21.17 0.26 -30.42
N TRP A 72 -21.40 0.86 -29.25
CA TRP A 72 -22.61 1.64 -28.99
C TRP A 72 -22.25 3.12 -28.79
N ASP A 73 -22.66 3.94 -29.77
CA ASP A 73 -22.62 5.41 -29.72
C ASP A 73 -23.73 5.92 -28.79
N SER A 74 -23.40 6.14 -27.52
CA SER A 74 -24.31 6.79 -26.55
C SER A 74 -24.01 8.28 -26.47
N SER A 75 -24.84 9.08 -27.14
CA SER A 75 -24.84 10.54 -27.08
C SER A 75 -25.45 11.01 -25.75
N SER A 76 -24.61 11.28 -24.75
CA SER A 76 -25.04 11.84 -23.46
C SER A 76 -25.20 13.36 -23.56
N SER A 77 -26.34 13.87 -23.13
CA SER A 77 -26.58 15.31 -22.96
C SER A 77 -25.98 15.75 -21.62
N ASP A 78 -24.95 16.58 -21.65
CA ASP A 78 -24.26 17.09 -20.46
C ASP A 78 -25.17 18.02 -19.66
N PRO A 79 -25.53 17.71 -18.40
CA PRO A 79 -26.15 18.68 -17.52
C PRO A 79 -25.09 19.72 -17.13
N GLU A 80 -25.43 21.01 -17.23
CA GLU A 80 -24.59 22.11 -16.77
C GLU A 80 -24.35 21.97 -15.26
N GLU A 81 -23.17 21.46 -14.88
CA GLU A 81 -22.74 21.37 -13.48
C GLU A 81 -22.32 22.77 -12.99
N ASP A 82 -23.06 23.28 -12.01
CA ASP A 82 -22.66 24.42 -11.18
C ASP A 82 -21.33 24.07 -10.49
N THR A 83 -20.23 24.51 -11.10
CA THR A 83 -18.85 24.34 -10.60
C THR A 83 -18.62 25.19 -9.35
N ASP A 84 -19.09 24.69 -8.21
CA ASP A 84 -18.57 25.06 -6.89
C ASP A 84 -17.11 24.62 -6.84
N SER A 85 -16.23 25.51 -7.29
CA SER A 85 -14.83 25.20 -7.58
C SER A 85 -14.09 24.93 -6.27
N GLU A 86 -13.79 23.65 -5.98
CA GLU A 86 -12.96 23.29 -4.84
C GLU A 86 -11.63 24.08 -4.88
N PRO A 87 -11.14 24.56 -3.73
CA PRO A 87 -9.86 25.26 -3.68
C PRO A 87 -8.74 24.34 -4.18
N PRO A 88 -7.71 24.90 -4.85
CA PRO A 88 -6.62 24.14 -5.42
C PRO A 88 -5.90 23.33 -4.33
N TYR A 89 -5.52 22.10 -4.68
CA TYR A 89 -4.79 21.20 -3.80
C TYR A 89 -3.40 21.75 -3.48
N GLU A 90 -3.08 21.91 -2.19
CA GLU A 90 -1.73 22.22 -1.73
C GLU A 90 -0.99 20.91 -1.37
N PRO A 91 0.13 20.58 -2.04
CA PRO A 91 0.91 19.39 -1.72
C PRO A 91 1.49 19.44 -0.30
N CYS A 92 1.48 18.30 0.38
CA CYS A 92 2.16 18.07 1.64
C CYS A 92 3.39 17.15 1.43
N GLY A 93 4.31 17.11 2.39
CA GLY A 93 5.52 16.26 2.31
C GLY A 93 5.27 14.75 2.38
N LEU A 94 4.00 14.32 2.42
CA LEU A 94 3.59 12.92 2.23
C LEU A 94 3.16 12.62 0.78
N ASP A 95 2.97 13.65 -0.04
CA ASP A 95 2.46 13.53 -1.42
C ASP A 95 3.54 13.35 -2.48
N ASP A 96 4.81 13.28 -2.08
CA ASP A 96 5.98 13.18 -2.97
C ASP A 96 5.87 12.03 -4.00
N TYR A 97 4.96 11.06 -3.81
CA TYR A 97 4.72 9.97 -4.75
C TYR A 97 3.54 10.12 -5.70
N CYS A 98 2.48 10.80 -5.25
CA CYS A 98 1.15 10.39 -5.67
C CYS A 98 0.76 10.91 -7.07
N HIS A 99 1.56 11.81 -7.65
CA HIS A 99 1.20 12.53 -8.88
C HIS A 99 1.65 11.86 -10.19
N GLU A 100 2.73 11.08 -10.21
CA GLU A 100 3.34 10.63 -11.48
C GLU A 100 3.18 9.13 -11.79
N SER A 101 3.04 8.27 -10.78
CA SER A 101 3.14 6.81 -10.97
C SER A 101 1.92 6.18 -11.68
N GLN A 102 0.70 6.73 -11.52
CA GLN A 102 -0.49 6.17 -12.17
C GLN A 102 -0.82 6.79 -13.53
N ARG A 103 -0.50 8.08 -13.75
CA ARG A 103 -0.90 8.77 -14.99
C ARG A 103 0.20 8.86 -16.06
N HIS A 104 1.47 8.68 -15.70
CA HIS A 104 2.61 8.91 -16.60
C HIS A 104 3.58 7.73 -16.70
N ARG A 105 3.17 6.49 -16.37
CA ARG A 105 3.93 5.36 -16.89
C ARG A 105 3.80 5.38 -18.41
N PRO A 106 4.91 5.46 -19.17
CA PRO A 106 4.86 5.34 -20.61
C PRO A 106 4.18 4.01 -20.92
N GLN A 107 3.01 4.07 -21.56
CA GLN A 107 2.41 2.89 -22.18
C GLN A 107 3.48 2.25 -23.05
N GLY A 108 3.98 1.07 -22.66
CA GLY A 108 4.98 0.32 -23.43
C GLY A 108 6.25 -0.09 -22.69
N LEU A 109 6.53 0.42 -21.48
CA LEU A 109 7.54 -0.22 -20.63
C LEU A 109 6.84 -1.28 -19.78
N THR A 110 6.88 -2.54 -20.23
CA THR A 110 6.54 -3.69 -19.39
C THR A 110 7.39 -3.58 -18.13
N SER A 111 6.78 -3.16 -17.03
CA SER A 111 7.42 -3.16 -15.72
C SER A 111 7.73 -4.61 -15.40
N GLY A 112 8.96 -5.04 -15.70
CA GLY A 112 9.44 -6.34 -15.26
C GLY A 112 9.25 -6.47 -13.74
N PRO A 113 9.15 -7.71 -13.22
CA PRO A 113 9.08 -7.94 -11.79
C PRO A 113 10.16 -7.11 -11.09
N SER A 114 9.77 -6.36 -10.07
CA SER A 114 10.72 -5.60 -9.27
C SER A 114 11.78 -6.58 -8.77
N ALA A 115 13.02 -6.46 -9.28
CA ALA A 115 14.13 -7.30 -8.83
C ALA A 115 14.52 -6.98 -7.36
N PHE A 116 13.86 -6.01 -6.76
CA PHE A 116 14.18 -5.41 -5.48
C PHE A 116 14.05 -6.36 -4.27
N PRO A 117 12.98 -7.19 -4.12
CA PRO A 117 12.96 -8.21 -3.09
C PRO A 117 14.10 -9.21 -3.28
N GLY A 118 14.43 -9.54 -4.53
CA GLY A 118 15.58 -10.39 -4.86
C GLY A 118 16.92 -9.76 -4.45
N LEU A 119 17.08 -8.45 -4.65
CA LEU A 119 18.30 -7.71 -4.31
C LEU A 119 18.59 -7.69 -2.80
N LEU A 120 17.53 -7.59 -1.98
CA LEU A 120 17.62 -7.64 -0.52
C LEU A 120 18.01 -9.03 0.02
N LEU A 121 17.82 -10.09 -0.78
CA LEU A 121 18.15 -11.47 -0.42
C LEU A 121 19.57 -11.86 -0.84
N VAL A 122 20.31 -11.02 -1.59
CA VAL A 122 21.62 -11.39 -2.16
C VAL A 122 22.71 -11.46 -1.09
N CYS A 123 22.87 -10.40 -0.28
CA CYS A 123 23.81 -10.42 0.84
C CYS A 123 23.48 -9.38 1.91
N ARG A 124 23.88 -9.68 3.16
CA ARG A 124 23.67 -8.82 4.33
C ARG A 124 24.16 -7.39 4.13
N GLN A 125 25.29 -7.20 3.47
CA GLN A 125 25.85 -5.87 3.21
C GLN A 125 24.94 -5.02 2.31
N ILE A 126 24.36 -5.62 1.27
CA ILE A 126 23.39 -4.93 0.40
C ILE A 126 22.13 -4.61 1.21
N THR A 127 21.63 -5.57 1.99
CA THR A 127 20.46 -5.36 2.85
C THR A 127 20.68 -4.18 3.81
N ASP A 128 21.82 -4.13 4.49
CA ASP A 128 22.15 -3.07 5.46
C ASP A 128 22.26 -1.68 4.79
N GLU A 129 22.76 -1.61 3.56
CA GLU A 129 22.92 -0.36 2.81
C GLU A 129 21.61 0.13 2.17
N VAL A 130 20.75 -0.78 1.73
CA VAL A 130 19.48 -0.47 1.04
C VAL A 130 18.36 -0.18 2.03
N THR A 131 18.32 -0.87 3.17
CA THR A 131 17.25 -0.75 4.18
C THR A 131 16.97 0.71 4.58
N PRO A 132 17.97 1.56 4.90
CA PRO A 132 17.72 2.95 5.24
C PRO A 132 17.08 3.76 4.11
N MET A 133 17.38 3.44 2.84
CA MET A 133 16.79 4.12 1.68
C MET A 133 15.35 3.68 1.46
N LEU A 134 15.08 2.39 1.63
CA LEU A 134 13.74 1.83 1.49
C LEU A 134 12.79 2.35 2.57
N TYR A 135 13.16 2.24 3.85
CA TYR A 135 12.23 2.64 4.92
C TYR A 135 12.27 4.14 5.21
N GLY A 136 13.40 4.81 4.95
CA GLY A 136 13.56 6.23 5.22
C GLY A 136 13.03 7.14 4.11
N GLY A 137 13.05 6.69 2.85
CA GLY A 137 12.64 7.49 1.70
C GLY A 137 11.18 7.31 1.28
N ASN A 138 10.49 6.29 1.79
CA ASN A 138 9.13 5.94 1.38
C ASN A 138 8.10 6.20 2.47
N THR A 139 6.84 6.30 2.08
CA THR A 139 5.68 6.48 2.96
C THR A 139 4.97 5.14 3.17
N PHE A 140 4.65 4.80 4.42
CA PHE A 140 3.96 3.56 4.77
C PHE A 140 2.55 3.86 5.29
N ILE A 141 1.52 3.33 4.64
CA ILE A 141 0.10 3.45 5.01
C ILE A 141 -0.32 2.24 5.82
N PHE A 142 -0.92 2.45 6.99
CA PHE A 142 -1.51 1.42 7.82
C PHE A 142 -3.02 1.66 7.87
N ASN A 143 -3.79 0.75 7.27
CA ASN A 143 -5.23 0.91 7.07
C ASN A 143 -6.10 0.14 8.09
N ASP A 144 -5.50 -0.82 8.78
CA ASP A 144 -6.18 -1.66 9.76
C ASP A 144 -5.22 -1.95 10.93
N GLN A 145 -5.75 -1.92 12.16
CA GLN A 145 -5.04 -2.31 13.36
C GLN A 145 -4.88 -3.83 13.47
N HIS A 146 -5.73 -4.59 12.78
CA HIS A 146 -5.80 -6.05 12.93
C HIS A 146 -4.99 -6.83 11.90
N ASP A 147 -4.65 -6.24 10.75
CA ASP A 147 -4.03 -6.95 9.63
C ASP A 147 -2.65 -6.40 9.25
N ALA A 148 -2.02 -5.65 10.16
CA ALA A 148 -0.63 -5.32 10.00
C ALA A 148 0.18 -6.61 10.16
N ARG A 149 0.45 -7.25 9.02
CA ARG A 149 1.47 -8.28 8.85
C ARG A 149 2.85 -7.66 9.08
N PHE A 150 3.09 -7.20 10.31
CA PHE A 150 4.35 -6.64 10.76
C PHE A 150 5.49 -7.62 10.52
N ASP A 151 5.21 -8.92 10.63
CA ASP A 151 6.15 -9.97 10.29
C ASP A 151 6.56 -9.93 8.81
N THR A 152 5.67 -9.53 7.89
CA THR A 152 6.00 -9.35 6.47
C THR A 152 6.73 -8.03 6.21
N LEU A 153 6.38 -6.96 6.92
CA LEU A 153 7.04 -5.65 6.82
C LEU A 153 8.47 -5.63 7.39
N PHE A 154 8.67 -6.33 8.50
CA PHE A 154 9.91 -6.32 9.28
C PHE A 154 10.69 -7.63 9.18
N GLY A 155 10.14 -8.65 8.51
CA GLY A 155 10.84 -9.92 8.24
C GLY A 155 12.11 -9.76 7.39
N LEU A 156 12.29 -8.60 6.75
CA LEU A 156 13.48 -8.29 5.95
C LEU A 156 14.67 -7.77 6.79
N GLY A 157 14.49 -7.47 8.08
CA GLY A 157 15.62 -7.09 8.93
C GLY A 157 15.23 -6.54 10.30
N LEU A 158 15.96 -6.99 11.33
CA LEU A 158 15.89 -6.44 12.69
C LEU A 158 16.12 -4.92 12.66
N GLY A 159 15.14 -4.13 13.09
CA GLY A 159 15.27 -2.69 13.20
C GLY A 159 14.73 -1.88 12.02
N ALA A 160 14.10 -2.52 11.03
CA ALA A 160 13.39 -1.82 9.95
C ALA A 160 12.31 -0.86 10.49
N GLU A 161 11.67 -1.23 11.61
CA GLU A 161 10.69 -0.41 12.31
C GLU A 161 11.25 0.95 12.73
N LYS A 162 12.54 1.01 13.11
CA LYS A 162 13.23 2.25 13.51
C LYS A 162 13.68 3.11 12.33
N ARG A 163 13.56 2.60 11.10
CA ARG A 163 13.99 3.29 9.88
C ARG A 163 12.85 4.02 9.19
N ILE A 164 11.60 3.74 9.54
CA ILE A 164 10.42 4.42 9.00
C ILE A 164 10.45 5.89 9.41
N ARG A 165 10.39 6.79 8.42
CA ARG A 165 10.38 8.25 8.65
C ARG A 165 9.08 8.92 8.22
N LYS A 166 8.33 8.34 7.28
CA LYS A 166 7.06 8.85 6.78
C LYS A 166 5.98 7.76 6.90
N MET A 167 4.86 8.09 7.51
CA MET A 167 3.78 7.14 7.78
C MET A 167 2.42 7.81 7.62
N ILE A 168 1.42 7.04 7.19
CA ILE A 168 0.01 7.43 7.21
C ILE A 168 -0.78 6.38 8.01
N LEU A 169 -1.57 6.81 8.98
CA LEU A 169 -2.51 5.98 9.72
C LEU A 169 -3.92 6.28 9.24
N VAL A 170 -4.65 5.26 8.80
CA VAL A 170 -6.07 5.38 8.51
C VAL A 170 -6.85 4.80 9.68
N LEU A 171 -7.55 5.67 10.41
CA LEU A 171 -8.27 5.31 11.63
C LEU A 171 -9.74 5.03 11.33
N ARG A 172 -10.00 3.91 10.65
CA ARG A 172 -11.36 3.48 10.29
C ARG A 172 -12.12 2.96 11.52
N PRO A 173 -13.45 3.15 11.58
CA PRO A 173 -14.27 2.44 12.54
C PRO A 173 -14.23 0.93 12.24
N SER A 174 -13.57 0.14 13.08
CA SER A 174 -13.71 -1.31 13.07
C SER A 174 -14.95 -1.70 13.85
N GLY A 175 -15.83 -2.54 13.28
CA GLY A 175 -17.07 -2.99 13.93
C GLY A 175 -16.87 -3.77 15.24
N THR A 176 -15.63 -4.15 15.58
CA THR A 176 -15.31 -5.03 16.71
C THR A 176 -14.46 -4.34 17.79
N THR A 177 -14.72 -3.06 18.11
CA THR A 177 -13.95 -2.21 19.07
C THR A 177 -13.75 -2.81 20.49
N GLN A 178 -12.93 -3.85 20.61
CA GLN A 178 -12.43 -4.41 21.88
C GLN A 178 -10.91 -4.65 21.85
N GLY A 179 -10.23 -4.26 20.76
CA GLY A 179 -8.76 -4.36 20.67
C GLY A 179 -8.05 -3.28 21.47
N SER A 180 -6.91 -3.65 22.07
CA SER A 180 -5.93 -2.68 22.60
C SER A 180 -5.54 -1.70 21.50
N PRO A 181 -5.39 -0.40 21.79
CA PRO A 181 -5.33 0.65 20.77
C PRO A 181 -4.19 0.43 19.76
N LEU A 182 -3.01 0.05 20.22
CA LEU A 182 -1.84 -0.32 19.42
C LEU A 182 -0.91 -1.13 20.33
N ASP A 183 -0.20 -2.14 19.81
CA ASP A 183 0.84 -2.82 20.60
C ASP A 183 2.01 -1.85 20.87
N SER A 184 2.12 -1.37 22.10
CA SER A 184 3.13 -0.37 22.47
C SER A 184 4.56 -0.82 22.17
N ASP A 185 4.87 -2.11 22.26
CA ASP A 185 6.24 -2.62 22.06
C ASP A 185 6.70 -2.53 20.60
N ILE A 186 5.75 -2.57 19.67
CA ILE A 186 6.00 -2.41 18.22
C ILE A 186 5.90 -0.93 17.86
N TRP A 187 4.81 -0.29 18.27
CA TRP A 187 4.47 1.07 17.84
C TRP A 187 5.41 2.12 18.43
N ASP A 188 5.88 1.99 19.66
CA ASP A 188 6.86 2.93 20.23
C ASP A 188 8.18 2.95 19.42
N LYS A 189 8.59 1.80 18.88
CA LYS A 189 9.81 1.70 18.05
C LYS A 189 9.64 2.40 16.70
N ILE A 190 8.46 2.29 16.09
CA ILE A 190 8.13 2.98 14.84
C ILE A 190 8.01 4.48 15.10
N LEU A 191 7.10 4.86 16.00
CA LEU A 191 6.70 6.25 16.25
C LEU A 191 7.85 7.12 16.75
N SER A 192 8.79 6.56 17.52
CA SER A 192 9.99 7.28 17.99
C SER A 192 10.91 7.80 16.87
N ASN A 193 10.74 7.29 15.64
CA ASN A 193 11.58 7.63 14.50
C ASN A 193 10.84 8.39 13.38
N VAL A 194 9.52 8.53 13.48
CA VAL A 194 8.70 9.20 12.46
C VAL A 194 9.02 10.70 12.42
N LEU A 195 9.20 11.23 11.22
CA LEU A 195 9.37 12.67 10.95
C LEU A 195 8.06 13.31 10.51
N ILE A 196 7.28 12.59 9.70
CA ILE A 196 5.98 13.05 9.21
C ILE A 196 4.95 11.93 9.40
N LEU A 197 3.91 12.26 10.15
CA LEU A 197 2.75 11.39 10.35
C LEU A 197 1.53 12.01 9.67
N GLY A 198 0.93 11.28 8.74
CA GLY A 198 -0.41 11.54 8.23
C GLY A 198 -1.44 10.77 9.05
N ILE A 199 -2.54 11.40 9.41
CA ILE A 199 -3.68 10.75 10.06
C ILE A 199 -4.90 11.01 9.17
N ILE A 200 -5.50 9.94 8.66
CA ILE A 200 -6.76 9.99 7.93
C ILE A 200 -7.83 9.43 8.86
N VAL A 201 -8.80 10.26 9.20
CA VAL A 201 -9.93 9.85 10.04
C VAL A 201 -11.18 9.87 9.17
N PRO A 202 -11.53 8.75 8.52
CA PRO A 202 -12.79 8.66 7.83
C PRO A 202 -13.89 8.63 8.89
N MET A 203 -14.60 9.74 9.07
CA MET A 203 -15.82 9.78 9.88
C MET A 203 -17.06 9.52 9.03
N TRP A 204 -18.00 8.84 9.68
CA TRP A 204 -19.19 8.26 9.12
C TRP A 204 -20.32 9.03 9.79
N GLY A 205 -20.93 9.96 9.05
CA GLY A 205 -22.04 10.76 9.55
C GLY A 205 -23.22 9.87 9.98
N PRO A 206 -24.19 10.41 10.73
CA PRO A 206 -25.40 9.66 11.07
C PRO A 206 -26.07 9.14 9.79
N GLY A 207 -26.28 7.82 9.71
CA GLY A 207 -26.85 7.16 8.52
C GLY A 207 -25.83 6.65 7.50
N TYR A 208 -24.54 6.79 7.75
CA TYR A 208 -23.52 6.12 6.94
C TYR A 208 -23.72 4.60 7.01
N ARG A 209 -23.75 3.97 5.84
CA ARG A 209 -23.75 2.51 5.67
C ARG A 209 -22.35 2.04 5.39
N ASP A 210 -21.86 1.08 6.17
CA ASP A 210 -20.54 0.51 5.91
C ASP A 210 -20.40 -0.15 4.54
N GLU A 211 -19.18 -0.58 4.23
CA GLU A 211 -18.90 -1.33 3.00
C GLU A 211 -19.80 -2.59 2.89
N PHE A 212 -20.42 -3.01 4.01
CA PHE A 212 -21.37 -4.12 4.12
C PHE A 212 -22.84 -3.68 4.33
N GLY A 213 -23.15 -2.38 4.18
CA GLY A 213 -24.50 -1.84 4.31
C GLY A 213 -25.01 -1.57 5.74
N ALA A 214 -24.20 -1.83 6.77
CA ALA A 214 -24.59 -1.69 8.18
C ALA A 214 -24.62 -0.22 8.63
N ILE A 215 -25.69 0.15 9.32
CA ILE A 215 -25.87 1.49 9.89
C ILE A 215 -25.28 1.50 11.29
N TYR A 216 -24.35 2.42 11.55
CA TYR A 216 -23.80 2.58 12.89
C TYR A 216 -24.86 3.11 13.85
N SER A 217 -25.05 2.38 14.96
CA SER A 217 -25.86 2.86 16.08
C SER A 217 -25.15 4.00 16.81
N SER A 218 -25.91 4.82 17.55
CA SER A 218 -25.34 5.84 18.44
C SER A 218 -24.36 5.25 19.46
N GLU A 219 -24.62 4.04 19.94
CA GLU A 219 -23.71 3.29 20.81
C GLU A 219 -22.39 2.94 20.10
N GLY A 220 -22.46 2.50 18.84
CA GLY A 220 -21.28 2.23 18.01
C GLY A 220 -20.42 3.48 17.82
N MET A 221 -21.04 4.62 17.57
CA MET A 221 -20.33 5.90 17.47
C MET A 221 -19.65 6.30 18.79
N GLY A 222 -20.30 6.06 19.93
CA GLY A 222 -19.68 6.29 21.25
C GLY A 222 -18.44 5.42 21.47
N LYS A 223 -18.50 4.12 21.13
CA LYS A 223 -17.36 3.20 21.23
C LYS A 223 -16.22 3.59 20.29
N TRP A 224 -16.53 3.94 19.05
CA TRP A 224 -15.54 4.43 18.09
C TRP A 224 -14.86 5.72 18.58
N THR A 225 -15.65 6.67 19.11
CA THR A 225 -15.12 7.94 19.63
C THR A 225 -14.17 7.69 20.80
N ALA A 226 -14.51 6.79 21.73
CA ALA A 226 -13.67 6.42 22.86
C ALA A 226 -12.36 5.71 22.42
N TRP A 227 -12.45 4.83 21.44
CA TRP A 227 -11.29 4.19 20.83
C TRP A 227 -10.39 5.21 20.13
N LEU A 228 -10.95 6.08 19.28
CA LEU A 228 -10.21 7.12 18.56
C LEU A 228 -9.52 8.07 19.54
N THR A 229 -10.23 8.47 20.60
CA THR A 229 -9.67 9.27 21.71
C THR A 229 -8.44 8.59 22.30
N SER A 230 -8.53 7.29 22.60
CA SER A 230 -7.42 6.52 23.18
C SER A 230 -6.21 6.45 22.25
N ILE A 231 -6.44 6.29 20.94
CA ILE A 231 -5.38 6.30 19.92
C ILE A 231 -4.70 7.67 19.86
N LEU A 232 -5.47 8.75 19.76
CA LEU A 232 -4.92 10.10 19.65
C LEU A 232 -4.10 10.48 20.88
N GLN A 233 -4.57 10.13 22.08
CA GLN A 233 -3.83 10.33 23.33
C GLN A 233 -2.52 9.53 23.37
N TYR A 234 -2.55 8.28 22.88
CA TYR A 234 -1.34 7.48 22.75
C TYR A 234 -0.34 8.10 21.76
N LEU A 235 -0.81 8.52 20.59
CA LEU A 235 0.02 9.17 19.56
C LEU A 235 0.63 10.48 20.08
N ASP A 236 -0.13 11.31 20.80
CA ASP A 236 0.42 12.54 21.39
C ASP A 236 1.58 12.24 22.34
N ARG A 237 1.45 11.19 23.17
CA ARG A 237 2.51 10.78 24.09
C ARG A 237 3.71 10.14 23.38
N ALA A 238 3.47 9.28 22.39
CA ALA A 238 4.50 8.46 21.77
C ALA A 238 5.33 9.21 20.71
N LEU A 239 4.76 10.22 20.05
CA LEU A 239 5.43 10.94 18.96
C LEU A 239 6.44 11.98 19.46
N PRO A 240 7.67 12.02 18.89
CA PRO A 240 8.60 13.11 19.13
C PRO A 240 7.97 14.48 18.85
N LYS A 241 8.32 15.50 19.67
CA LYS A 241 7.81 16.88 19.51
C LYS A 241 8.15 17.50 18.15
N THR A 242 9.20 17.02 17.50
CA THR A 242 9.65 17.45 16.17
C THR A 242 8.86 16.84 15.03
N THR A 243 8.00 15.84 15.30
CA THR A 243 7.20 15.17 14.26
C THR A 243 6.16 16.13 13.71
N LYS A 244 6.10 16.27 12.38
CA LYS A 244 5.01 16.98 11.70
C LYS A 244 3.80 16.06 11.63
N VAL A 245 2.69 16.45 12.24
CA VAL A 245 1.42 15.70 12.20
C VAL A 245 0.46 16.41 11.24
N VAL A 246 0.07 15.71 10.17
CA VAL A 246 -0.89 16.19 9.17
C VAL A 246 -2.17 15.36 9.30
N VAL A 247 -3.33 16.02 9.37
CA VAL A 247 -4.61 15.35 9.61
C VAL A 247 -5.58 15.67 8.49
N ASP A 248 -6.21 14.63 7.92
CA ASP A 248 -7.33 14.74 6.99
C ASP A 248 -8.58 14.07 7.56
N THR A 249 -9.57 14.90 7.86
CA THR A 249 -10.88 14.53 8.42
C THR A 249 -12.00 14.71 7.40
N ASN A 250 -11.66 15.08 6.16
CA ASN A 250 -12.63 15.55 5.17
C ASN A 250 -13.50 16.73 5.63
N LYS A 251 -12.90 17.66 6.39
CA LYS A 251 -13.58 18.87 6.91
C LYS A 251 -14.78 18.55 7.82
N GLU A 252 -14.85 17.33 8.37
CA GLU A 252 -15.91 16.97 9.30
C GLU A 252 -15.62 17.62 10.66
N GLU A 253 -16.52 18.51 11.08
CA GLU A 253 -16.29 19.42 12.21
C GLU A 253 -16.13 18.68 13.55
N THR A 254 -16.91 17.62 13.78
CA THR A 254 -16.89 16.87 15.05
C THR A 254 -15.53 16.18 15.26
N THR A 255 -15.01 15.56 14.20
CA THR A 255 -13.72 14.86 14.15
C THR A 255 -12.60 15.86 14.25
N ASP A 256 -12.69 16.99 13.56
CA ASP A 256 -11.75 18.09 13.67
C ASP A 256 -11.61 18.55 15.12
N GLN A 257 -12.73 18.80 15.80
CA GLN A 257 -12.75 19.23 17.19
C GLN A 257 -12.17 18.16 18.12
N LEU A 258 -12.51 16.88 17.89
CA LEU A 258 -11.95 15.77 18.65
C LEU A 258 -10.42 15.69 18.50
N VAL A 259 -9.90 15.71 17.28
CA VAL A 259 -8.45 15.66 17.03
C VAL A 259 -7.75 16.88 17.61
N LYS A 260 -8.30 18.09 17.44
CA LYS A 260 -7.76 19.33 18.03
C LYS A 260 -7.70 19.26 19.54
N LYS A 261 -8.70 18.63 20.18
CA LYS A 261 -8.76 18.48 21.63
C LYS A 261 -7.70 17.49 22.14
N GLU A 262 -7.59 16.32 21.50
CA GLU A 262 -6.71 15.24 22.00
C GLU A 262 -5.24 15.42 21.58
N MET A 263 -4.96 16.15 20.49
CA MET A 263 -3.60 16.46 20.01
C MET A 263 -3.35 17.97 19.89
N PHE A 264 -3.64 18.69 20.98
CA PHE A 264 -3.67 20.15 21.01
C PHE A 264 -2.38 20.82 20.52
N GLY A 265 -2.50 21.67 19.50
CA GLY A 265 -1.40 22.49 18.96
C GLY A 265 -0.35 21.72 18.15
N ARG A 266 -0.56 20.43 17.85
CA ARG A 266 0.41 19.60 17.12
C ARG A 266 0.01 19.27 15.69
N CYS A 267 -1.28 19.36 15.37
CA CYS A 267 -1.84 18.94 14.09
C CYS A 267 -1.96 20.10 13.10
N VAL A 268 -1.61 19.83 11.84
CA VAL A 268 -1.95 20.65 10.69
C VAL A 268 -3.07 19.94 9.93
N PHE A 269 -4.23 20.57 9.83
CA PHE A 269 -5.36 20.03 9.08
C PHE A 269 -5.17 20.35 7.60
N GLN A 270 -5.03 19.32 6.78
CA GLN A 270 -4.75 19.43 5.35
C GLN A 270 -5.30 18.22 4.63
N ARG A 271 -5.79 18.43 3.41
CA ARG A 271 -6.19 17.34 2.51
C ARG A 271 -4.97 16.45 2.23
N LEU A 272 -5.08 15.15 2.49
CA LEU A 272 -4.06 14.16 2.16
C LEU A 272 -4.48 13.45 0.87
N ARG A 273 -3.57 13.29 -0.09
CA ARG A 273 -3.92 12.60 -1.34
C ARG A 273 -4.35 11.15 -1.12
N ALA A 274 -3.72 10.44 -0.18
CA ALA A 274 -4.14 9.10 0.23
C ALA A 274 -5.59 9.09 0.80
N GLY A 275 -6.08 10.22 1.30
CA GLY A 275 -7.46 10.41 1.72
C GLY A 275 -8.43 10.53 0.55
N ASP A 276 -8.01 11.01 -0.61
CA ASP A 276 -8.93 11.23 -1.74
C ASP A 276 -9.62 9.95 -2.22
N SER A 277 -8.93 8.82 -2.21
CA SER A 277 -9.55 7.52 -2.54
C SER A 277 -10.49 7.03 -1.43
N ILE A 278 -10.16 7.31 -0.17
CA ILE A 278 -10.97 6.91 1.00
C ILE A 278 -12.26 7.74 1.07
N PHE A 279 -12.15 9.04 0.86
CA PHE A 279 -13.26 9.99 0.89
C PHE A 279 -13.99 10.12 -0.46
N ARG A 280 -13.52 9.41 -1.50
CA ARG A 280 -14.04 9.49 -2.88
C ARG A 280 -14.09 10.93 -3.42
N ARG A 281 -12.98 11.66 -3.32
CA ARG A 281 -12.85 13.06 -3.78
C ARG A 281 -12.01 13.18 -5.05
N GLY A 282 -12.18 14.28 -5.78
CA GLY A 282 -11.40 14.57 -6.98
C GLY A 282 -11.57 13.47 -8.04
N GLU A 283 -10.45 12.92 -8.53
CA GLU A 283 -10.47 11.86 -9.56
C GLU A 283 -11.16 10.57 -9.12
N PHE A 284 -11.34 10.37 -7.81
CA PHE A 284 -11.99 9.19 -7.25
C PHE A 284 -13.51 9.35 -7.07
N ALA A 285 -14.06 10.55 -7.30
CA ALA A 285 -15.49 10.81 -7.13
C ALA A 285 -16.37 10.13 -8.20
N ILE A 286 -15.82 9.87 -9.39
CA ILE A 286 -16.60 9.52 -10.59
C ILE A 286 -16.85 8.00 -10.72
N LYS A 287 -16.11 7.15 -10.01
CA LYS A 287 -16.11 5.69 -10.27
C LYS A 287 -17.39 4.94 -9.89
N THR A 288 -18.33 5.53 -9.15
CA THR A 288 -19.52 4.80 -8.66
C THR A 288 -20.77 4.96 -9.52
N ARG A 289 -20.79 5.82 -10.55
CA ARG A 289 -22.02 6.03 -11.33
C ARG A 289 -22.31 4.92 -12.36
N ARG A 290 -21.35 4.02 -12.63
CA ARG A 290 -21.45 3.03 -13.72
C ARG A 290 -21.80 1.60 -13.31
N SER A 291 -21.84 1.28 -12.01
CA SER A 291 -22.10 -0.09 -11.55
C SER A 291 -23.53 -0.35 -11.10
N ASP A 292 -24.38 0.67 -11.00
CA ASP A 292 -25.80 0.52 -10.62
C ASP A 292 -26.74 0.40 -11.83
N GLU A 293 -26.20 0.46 -13.06
CA GLU A 293 -26.97 0.33 -14.31
C GLU A 293 -26.70 -0.97 -15.09
N SER A 294 -25.96 -1.93 -14.55
CA SER A 294 -26.02 -3.30 -15.09
C SER A 294 -27.19 -4.03 -14.44
N ASP A 295 -28.37 -3.82 -15.03
CA ASP A 295 -29.32 -4.88 -15.42
C ASP A 295 -29.06 -6.21 -14.68
N HIS A 296 -29.87 -6.63 -13.71
CA HIS A 296 -31.16 -7.25 -13.96
C HIS A 296 -31.22 -8.12 -15.24
N ASP A 297 -30.14 -8.83 -15.56
CA ASP A 297 -30.23 -10.00 -16.41
C ASP A 297 -30.59 -11.22 -15.56
N ASP A 298 -31.78 -11.73 -15.86
CA ASP A 298 -32.41 -12.91 -15.33
C ASP A 298 -31.46 -14.12 -15.32
N TYR A 299 -31.00 -14.51 -14.12
CA TYR A 299 -30.55 -15.89 -13.92
C TYR A 299 -31.78 -16.78 -13.80
N ASP A 300 -32.35 -17.13 -14.96
CA ASP A 300 -33.13 -18.34 -15.11
C ASP A 300 -32.22 -19.53 -14.79
N TYR A 301 -32.35 -19.99 -13.56
CA TYR A 301 -31.93 -21.32 -13.13
C TYR A 301 -32.80 -22.34 -13.86
N ASP A 302 -32.30 -22.93 -14.94
CA ASP A 302 -32.84 -24.19 -15.47
C ASP A 302 -31.73 -25.07 -16.11
N ASP A 303 -31.48 -26.20 -15.42
CA ASP A 303 -31.21 -27.55 -15.92
C ASP A 303 -30.00 -27.93 -16.83
N TYR A 304 -28.92 -28.41 -16.17
CA TYR A 304 -28.12 -29.66 -16.40
C TYR A 304 -27.43 -29.93 -17.78
N PRO A 305 -26.42 -30.85 -17.92
CA PRO A 305 -25.94 -31.84 -16.96
C PRO A 305 -24.41 -31.94 -16.69
N THR A 306 -24.11 -32.72 -15.66
CA THR A 306 -22.83 -33.33 -15.27
C THR A 306 -22.14 -34.17 -16.37
N SER A 307 -20.80 -34.30 -16.24
CA SER A 307 -19.86 -35.21 -16.96
C SER A 307 -19.21 -34.58 -18.21
N CYS A 308 -17.89 -34.60 -18.42
CA CYS A 308 -16.86 -35.62 -18.19
C CYS A 308 -15.55 -34.93 -17.73
N ARG A 309 -14.85 -35.36 -16.66
CA ARG A 309 -13.78 -36.38 -16.68
C ARG A 309 -13.05 -36.53 -18.02
N ASP A 310 -11.72 -36.43 -17.95
CA ASP A 310 -10.71 -36.73 -18.97
C ASP A 310 -10.21 -35.54 -19.82
N ILE A 311 -9.38 -34.67 -19.21
CA ILE A 311 -8.07 -34.31 -19.79
C ILE A 311 -7.06 -34.22 -18.63
N ILE A 312 -6.40 -35.35 -18.36
CA ILE A 312 -5.11 -35.42 -17.67
C ILE A 312 -4.06 -35.16 -18.78
N ASP A 313 -3.11 -34.24 -18.60
CA ASP A 313 -1.72 -34.59 -18.21
C ASP A 313 -0.74 -33.43 -18.42
N ASP A 314 0.36 -33.52 -17.66
CA ASP A 314 1.65 -32.86 -17.86
C ASP A 314 1.78 -31.36 -17.53
N CYS A 315 2.26 -31.07 -16.32
CA CYS A 315 3.57 -30.41 -16.18
C CYS A 315 4.07 -30.40 -14.73
N ASP A 316 5.06 -31.26 -14.51
CA ASP A 316 6.05 -31.30 -13.45
C ASP A 316 6.38 -29.95 -12.78
N TYR A 317 6.07 -29.83 -11.50
CA TYR A 317 6.84 -29.00 -10.56
C TYR A 317 7.09 -29.78 -9.26
N CYS A 318 7.84 -30.87 -9.40
CA CYS A 318 8.49 -31.54 -8.29
C CYS A 318 9.97 -31.11 -8.21
N LEU A 319 10.40 -30.82 -6.99
CA LEU A 319 11.73 -31.15 -6.45
C LEU A 319 12.93 -30.31 -6.93
N TYR A 320 13.15 -29.19 -6.26
CA TYR A 320 14.50 -28.60 -6.14
C TYR A 320 14.77 -28.10 -4.72
N TYR A 321 14.66 -28.97 -3.70
CA TYR A 321 15.38 -28.81 -2.43
C TYR A 321 15.39 -30.15 -1.69
N SER A 322 16.46 -30.94 -1.85
CA SER A 322 17.08 -31.83 -0.85
C SER A 322 18.18 -32.66 -1.52
N ASP A 323 19.41 -32.14 -1.46
CA ASP A 323 20.63 -32.85 -1.04
C ASP A 323 21.82 -31.87 -1.10
#